data_AF-A0A7V4AN74-F1
#
_entry.id   AF-A0A7V4AN74-F1
#
_cell.length_a   1.000
_cell.length_b   1.000
_cell.length_c   1.000
_cell.angle_alpha   90.00
_cell.angle_beta   90.00
_cell.angle_gamma   90.00
#
_symmetry.space_group_name_H-M   'P 1'
#
loop_
_entity.id
_entity.type
_entity.pdbx_description
1 polymer ?
#
loop_
_entity_poly.entity_id
_entity_poly.type
_entity_poly.pdbx_seq_one_letter_code
_entity_poly.pdbx_strand_id
1 'polypeptide(L)'
;MEEDLARLPRSRPLGLLLHFLEGRYQPLAVKDPFSPEGLWAQAAMVDLLLETGSLAQAVALMRELLVSWVCLEEGLDPLKGREPAEKLLGTWGSQVRGEGKAPQEAELGKLWNELTDIRNDILHASMRKSPTPAESLQRRIQALWPRVRAGVAV
;
A
#
# COMPACT_ATOMS: atom_id res chain seq x y z
N MET A 1 15.31 25.82 6.50
CA MET A 1 13.88 26.18 6.43
C MET A 1 13.49 27.31 7.38
N GLU A 2 13.73 27.21 8.71
CA GLU A 2 13.49 28.33 9.64
C GLU A 2 14.34 29.57 9.32
N GLU A 3 15.61 29.37 8.94
CA GLU A 3 16.48 30.46 8.46
C GLU A 3 15.95 31.12 7.18
N ASP A 4 15.30 30.37 6.28
CA ASP A 4 14.76 30.91 5.03
C ASP A 4 13.47 31.71 5.28
N LEU A 5 12.63 31.26 6.20
CA LEU A 5 11.44 31.99 6.66
C LEU A 5 11.82 33.26 7.44
N ALA A 6 12.94 33.24 8.17
CA ALA A 6 13.47 34.42 8.85
C ALA A 6 13.96 35.50 7.85
N ARG A 7 14.47 35.08 6.69
CA ARG A 7 14.91 35.97 5.59
C ARG A 7 13.75 36.54 4.77
N LEU A 8 12.56 35.95 4.84
CA LEU A 8 11.36 36.37 4.11
C LEU A 8 10.18 36.59 5.07
N PRO A 9 10.16 37.70 5.85
CA PRO A 9 9.17 37.92 6.90
C PRO A 9 7.71 37.97 6.40
N ARG A 10 7.49 38.34 5.13
CA ARG A 10 6.15 38.28 4.48
C ARG A 10 5.66 36.85 4.25
N SER A 11 6.55 35.86 4.26
CA SER A 11 6.24 34.44 4.06
C SER A 11 5.99 33.68 5.37
N ARG A 12 6.05 34.34 6.54
CA ARG A 12 5.74 33.71 7.84
C ARG A 12 4.40 32.95 7.89
N PRO A 13 3.30 33.43 7.28
CA PRO A 13 2.05 32.66 7.22
C PRO A 13 2.17 31.32 6.50
N LEU A 14 3.14 31.17 5.58
CA LEU A 14 3.42 29.91 4.90
C LEU A 14 4.21 28.93 5.79
N GLY A 15 4.82 29.39 6.88
CA GLY A 15 5.57 28.53 7.80
C GLY A 15 4.74 27.39 8.38
N LEU A 16 3.47 27.65 8.70
CA LEU A 16 2.53 26.61 9.17
C LEU A 16 2.25 25.56 8.09
N LEU A 17 2.05 26.00 6.84
CA LEU A 17 1.84 25.09 5.72
C LEU A 17 3.09 24.25 5.45
N LEU A 18 4.28 24.85 5.53
CA LEU A 18 5.54 24.14 5.32
C LEU A 18 5.78 23.09 6.42
N HIS A 19 5.51 23.42 7.69
CA HIS A 19 5.62 22.44 8.77
C HIS A 19 4.61 21.30 8.61
N PHE A 20 3.40 21.61 8.16
CA PHE A 20 2.40 20.60 7.82
C PHE A 20 2.88 19.69 6.68
N LEU A 21 3.44 20.27 5.60
CA LEU A 21 3.99 19.49 4.49
C LEU A 21 5.17 18.63 4.94
N GLU A 22 6.07 19.17 5.74
CA GLU A 22 7.21 18.42 6.27
C GLU A 22 6.73 17.22 7.10
N GLY A 23 5.83 17.42 8.05
CA GLY A 23 5.27 16.31 8.84
C GLY A 23 4.55 15.27 7.99
N ARG A 24 3.88 15.69 6.91
CA ARG A 24 3.13 14.79 6.01
C ARG A 24 4.03 13.96 5.10
N TYR A 25 5.13 14.52 4.62
CA TYR A 25 6.00 13.88 3.63
C TYR A 25 7.29 13.30 4.21
N GLN A 26 7.70 13.69 5.42
CA GLN A 26 8.90 13.16 6.07
C GLN A 26 8.89 11.63 6.19
N PRO A 27 7.78 10.94 6.52
CA PRO A 27 7.77 9.48 6.59
C PRO A 27 8.06 8.79 5.25
N LEU A 28 7.93 9.51 4.14
CA LEU A 28 8.17 9.01 2.79
C LEU A 28 9.63 9.22 2.35
N ALA A 29 10.42 9.95 3.12
CA ALA A 29 11.78 10.32 2.80
C ALA A 29 12.76 9.18 3.11
N VAL A 30 12.68 8.12 2.30
CA VAL A 30 13.57 6.96 2.37
C VAL A 30 14.51 6.90 1.16
N LYS A 31 15.72 6.39 1.35
CA LYS A 31 16.70 6.21 0.26
C LYS A 31 16.47 4.93 -0.53
N ASP A 32 16.17 3.85 0.17
CA ASP A 32 15.91 2.54 -0.40
C ASP A 32 14.46 2.13 -0.12
N PRO A 33 13.58 2.06 -1.14
CA PRO A 33 12.19 1.66 -0.94
C PRO A 33 12.03 0.19 -0.52
N PHE A 34 13.06 -0.64 -0.64
CA PHE A 34 13.02 -2.07 -0.30
C PHE A 34 13.75 -2.41 1.01
N SER A 35 14.18 -1.41 1.78
CA SER A 35 14.61 -1.63 3.17
C SER A 35 13.39 -1.76 4.10
N PRO A 36 13.55 -2.21 5.36
CA PRO A 36 12.47 -2.18 6.35
C PRO A 36 11.82 -0.80 6.48
N GLU A 37 12.63 0.27 6.52
CA GLU A 37 12.15 1.66 6.52
C GLU A 37 11.47 2.03 5.19
N GLY A 38 11.91 1.42 4.09
CA GLY A 38 11.29 1.54 2.77
C GLY A 38 9.87 1.01 2.75
N LEU A 39 9.62 -0.15 3.38
CA LEU A 39 8.27 -0.70 3.52
C LEU A 39 7.38 0.21 4.40
N TRP A 40 7.93 0.80 5.48
CA TRP A 40 7.22 1.80 6.28
C TRP A 40 6.87 3.04 5.48
N ALA A 41 7.79 3.53 4.65
CA ALA A 41 7.55 4.66 3.76
C ALA A 41 6.47 4.35 2.70
N GLN A 42 6.46 3.13 2.16
CA GLN A 42 5.38 2.66 1.28
C GLN A 42 4.04 2.61 2.02
N ALA A 43 4.00 2.12 3.26
CA ALA A 43 2.78 2.10 4.08
C ALA A 43 2.26 3.53 4.38
N ALA A 44 3.17 4.44 4.75
CA ALA A 44 2.82 5.85 4.94
C ALA A 44 2.34 6.52 3.64
N MET A 45 2.86 6.11 2.49
CA MET A 45 2.35 6.55 1.19
C MET A 45 0.93 6.01 0.94
N VAL A 46 0.62 4.78 1.34
CA VAL A 46 -0.75 4.27 1.27
C VAL A 46 -1.69 5.11 2.13
N ASP A 47 -1.29 5.42 3.38
CA ASP A 47 -2.06 6.33 4.27
C ASP A 47 -2.33 7.68 3.57
N LEU A 48 -1.30 8.30 3.01
CA LEU A 48 -1.41 9.57 2.28
C LEU A 48 -2.36 9.47 1.07
N LEU A 49 -2.29 8.39 0.30
CA LEU A 49 -3.14 8.19 -0.88
C LEU A 49 -4.61 7.99 -0.48
N LEU A 50 -4.87 7.30 0.62
CA LEU A 50 -6.23 7.15 1.15
C LEU A 50 -6.80 8.47 1.66
N GLU A 51 -6.01 9.24 2.41
CA GLU A 51 -6.41 10.55 2.92
C GLU A 51 -6.72 11.56 1.82
N THR A 52 -5.97 11.50 0.71
CA THR A 52 -6.15 12.40 -0.44
C THR A 52 -7.19 11.92 -1.44
N GLY A 53 -7.82 10.76 -1.20
CA GLY A 53 -8.83 10.18 -2.08
C GLY A 53 -8.29 9.51 -3.36
N SER A 54 -6.97 9.28 -3.43
CA SER A 54 -6.29 8.63 -4.56
C SER A 54 -6.43 7.10 -4.50
N LEU A 55 -7.68 6.61 -4.52
CA LEU A 55 -8.02 5.21 -4.23
C LEU A 55 -7.38 4.19 -5.18
N ALA A 56 -7.28 4.51 -6.48
CA ALA A 56 -6.67 3.63 -7.47
C ALA A 56 -5.18 3.41 -7.19
N GLN A 57 -4.46 4.49 -6.89
CA GLN A 57 -3.05 4.45 -6.52
C GLN A 57 -2.85 3.75 -5.18
N ALA A 58 -3.73 3.99 -4.20
CA ALA A 58 -3.66 3.32 -2.90
C ALA A 58 -3.75 1.80 -3.05
N VAL A 59 -4.73 1.30 -3.82
CA VAL A 59 -4.90 -0.13 -4.07
C VAL A 59 -3.72 -0.71 -4.86
N ALA A 60 -3.22 0.02 -5.86
CA ALA A 60 -2.04 -0.40 -6.60
C ALA A 60 -0.85 -0.56 -5.63
N LEU A 61 -0.58 0.44 -4.80
CA LEU A 61 0.53 0.41 -3.86
C LEU A 61 0.36 -0.65 -2.77
N MET A 62 -0.85 -0.90 -2.25
CA MET A 62 -1.10 -2.01 -1.33
C MET A 62 -0.70 -3.36 -1.93
N ARG A 63 -1.00 -3.58 -3.21
CA ARG A 63 -0.62 -4.80 -3.93
C ARG A 63 0.89 -4.89 -4.10
N GLU A 64 1.53 -3.79 -4.49
CA GLU A 64 2.99 -3.71 -4.62
C GLU A 64 3.72 -3.93 -3.29
N LEU A 65 3.16 -3.42 -2.20
CA LEU A 65 3.69 -3.60 -0.85
C LEU A 65 3.68 -5.08 -0.43
N LEU A 66 2.58 -5.80 -0.66
CA LEU A 66 2.52 -7.25 -0.41
C LEU A 66 3.59 -8.02 -1.20
N VAL A 67 3.76 -7.69 -2.48
CA VAL A 67 4.76 -8.34 -3.32
C VAL A 67 6.17 -8.02 -2.85
N SER A 68 6.45 -6.75 -2.53
CA SER A 68 7.76 -6.32 -2.04
C SER A 68 8.11 -7.01 -0.73
N TRP A 69 7.15 -7.09 0.20
CA TRP A 69 7.32 -7.80 1.46
C TRP A 69 7.61 -9.29 1.26
N VAL A 70 6.82 -10.00 0.43
CA VAL A 70 7.06 -11.42 0.14
C VAL A 70 8.43 -11.63 -0.51
N CYS A 71 8.85 -10.76 -1.44
CA CYS A 71 10.18 -10.84 -2.01
C CYS A 71 11.26 -10.79 -0.91
N LEU A 72 11.15 -9.86 0.04
CA LEU A 72 12.14 -9.70 1.10
C LEU A 72 12.16 -10.88 2.08
N GLU A 73 10.99 -11.40 2.47
CA GLU A 73 10.89 -12.58 3.34
C GLU A 73 11.47 -13.84 2.70
N GLU A 74 11.30 -14.00 1.38
CA GLU A 74 11.86 -15.12 0.61
C GLU A 74 13.33 -14.89 0.18
N GLY A 75 13.96 -13.79 0.61
CA GLY A 75 15.34 -13.45 0.25
C GLY A 75 15.54 -13.12 -1.24
N LEU A 76 14.48 -12.71 -1.93
CA LEU A 76 14.47 -12.31 -3.33
C LEU A 76 14.68 -10.80 -3.50
N ASP A 77 15.33 -10.40 -4.60
CA ASP A 77 15.42 -9.00 -5.05
C ASP A 77 14.03 -8.53 -5.52
N PRO A 78 13.37 -7.55 -4.87
CA PRO A 78 12.03 -7.11 -5.26
C PRO A 78 11.89 -6.60 -6.70
N LEU A 79 12.99 -6.14 -7.32
CA LEU A 79 12.98 -5.67 -8.71
C LEU A 79 12.99 -6.81 -9.74
N LYS A 80 13.40 -8.02 -9.32
CA LYS A 80 13.53 -9.19 -10.21
C LYS A 80 12.66 -10.37 -9.79
N GLY A 81 12.41 -10.51 -8.49
CA GLY A 81 11.68 -11.60 -7.84
C GLY A 81 10.16 -11.42 -7.80
N ARG A 82 9.64 -10.36 -8.42
CA ARG A 82 8.21 -10.07 -8.48
C ARG A 82 7.38 -11.26 -8.95
N GLU A 83 7.74 -11.85 -10.09
CA GLU A 83 6.92 -12.91 -10.69
C GLU A 83 6.82 -14.15 -9.78
N PRO A 84 7.92 -14.67 -9.20
CA PRO A 84 7.85 -15.68 -8.14
C PRO A 84 6.96 -15.29 -6.94
N ALA A 85 7.09 -14.07 -6.43
CA ALA A 85 6.31 -13.61 -5.28
C ALA A 85 4.80 -13.52 -5.59
N GLU A 86 4.43 -13.00 -6.77
CA GLU A 86 3.03 -12.97 -7.22
C GLU A 86 2.46 -14.38 -7.40
N LYS A 87 3.26 -15.32 -7.93
CA LYS A 87 2.86 -16.73 -8.03
C LYS A 87 2.61 -17.33 -6.66
N LEU A 88 3.49 -17.09 -5.69
CA LEU A 88 3.35 -17.58 -4.32
C LEU A 88 2.07 -17.04 -3.65
N LEU A 89 1.84 -15.73 -3.73
CA LEU A 89 0.61 -15.09 -3.27
C LEU A 89 -0.64 -15.65 -3.97
N GLY A 90 -0.57 -15.94 -5.27
CA GLY A 90 -1.65 -16.60 -6.02
C GLY A 90 -1.90 -18.05 -5.58
N THR A 91 -0.85 -18.81 -5.31
CA THR A 91 -0.96 -20.16 -4.73
C THR A 91 -1.59 -20.11 -3.33
N TRP A 92 -1.21 -19.12 -2.52
CA TRP A 92 -1.83 -18.86 -1.23
C TRP A 92 -3.31 -18.52 -1.36
N GLY A 93 -3.66 -17.61 -2.27
CA GLY A 93 -5.04 -17.22 -2.55
C GLY A 93 -5.94 -18.34 -3.07
N SER A 94 -5.41 -19.24 -3.91
CA SER A 94 -6.19 -20.38 -4.44
C SER A 94 -6.42 -21.50 -3.41
N GLN A 95 -5.52 -21.61 -2.42
CA GLN A 95 -5.53 -22.66 -1.40
C GLN A 95 -6.15 -22.24 -0.07
N VAL A 96 -6.77 -21.04 0.03
CA VAL A 96 -7.47 -20.57 1.26
C VAL A 96 -8.56 -21.54 1.76
N ARG A 97 -8.98 -22.53 0.94
CA ARG A 97 -9.95 -23.57 1.30
C ARG A 97 -9.33 -24.92 1.70
N GLY A 98 -8.00 -25.07 1.65
CA GLY A 98 -7.29 -26.29 2.00
C GLY A 98 -6.80 -26.28 3.45
N GLU A 99 -6.97 -27.40 4.15
CA GLU A 99 -6.39 -27.62 5.48
C GLU A 99 -4.86 -27.73 5.35
N GLY A 100 -4.10 -26.99 6.18
CA GLY A 100 -2.65 -27.18 6.33
C GLY A 100 -1.71 -25.97 6.15
N LYS A 101 -2.22 -24.74 5.98
CA LYS A 101 -1.35 -23.54 5.90
C LYS A 101 -1.11 -22.84 7.22
N ALA A 102 0.04 -22.16 7.30
CA ALA A 102 0.30 -21.23 8.36
C ALA A 102 -0.76 -20.10 8.33
N PRO A 103 -1.24 -19.61 9.49
CA PRO A 103 -2.28 -18.57 9.55
C PRO A 103 -1.95 -17.31 8.74
N GLN A 104 -0.67 -16.93 8.69
CA GLN A 104 -0.21 -15.74 7.96
C GLN A 104 -0.33 -15.90 6.44
N GLU A 105 0.11 -17.02 5.88
CA GLU A 105 0.02 -17.30 4.43
C GLU A 105 -1.44 -17.31 3.96
N ALA A 106 -2.34 -17.88 4.77
CA ALA A 106 -3.77 -17.90 4.46
C ALA A 106 -4.37 -16.48 4.43
N GLU A 107 -4.00 -15.63 5.39
CA GLU A 107 -4.46 -14.24 5.41
C GLU A 107 -3.87 -13.43 4.25
N LEU A 108 -2.57 -13.57 3.96
CA LEU A 108 -1.92 -12.90 2.82
C LEU A 108 -2.52 -13.33 1.49
N GLY A 109 -2.82 -14.62 1.30
CA GLY A 109 -3.51 -15.12 0.12
C GLY A 109 -4.94 -14.56 -0.02
N LYS A 110 -5.66 -14.41 1.09
CA LYS A 110 -6.98 -13.77 1.10
C LYS A 110 -6.90 -12.28 0.73
N LEU A 111 -5.95 -11.55 1.32
CA LEU A 111 -5.71 -10.14 1.01
C LEU A 111 -5.31 -9.94 -0.46
N TRP A 112 -4.47 -10.82 -1.00
CA TRP A 112 -4.08 -10.82 -2.40
C TRP A 112 -5.28 -10.92 -3.36
N ASN A 113 -6.18 -11.86 -3.09
CA ASN A 113 -7.41 -12.02 -3.89
C ASN A 113 -8.32 -10.78 -3.78
N GLU A 114 -8.54 -10.28 -2.57
CA GLU A 114 -9.41 -9.12 -2.32
C GLU A 114 -8.88 -7.85 -3.01
N LEU A 115 -7.56 -7.60 -2.94
CA LEU A 115 -6.91 -6.48 -3.64
C LEU A 115 -6.95 -6.66 -5.16
N THR A 116 -6.77 -7.89 -5.66
CA THR A 116 -6.85 -8.20 -7.09
C THR A 116 -8.24 -7.89 -7.63
N ASP A 117 -9.30 -8.28 -6.90
CA ASP A 117 -10.68 -7.99 -7.29
C ASP A 117 -10.96 -6.49 -7.33
N ILE A 118 -10.58 -5.74 -6.29
CA ILE A 118 -10.77 -4.29 -6.24
C ILE A 118 -9.97 -3.59 -7.34
N ARG A 119 -8.72 -3.98 -7.57
CA ARG A 119 -7.90 -3.43 -8.66
C ARG A 119 -8.55 -3.67 -10.02
N ASN A 120 -9.12 -4.85 -10.24
CA ASN A 120 -9.83 -5.16 -11.47
C ASN A 120 -11.13 -4.35 -11.60
N ASP A 121 -11.88 -4.15 -10.50
CA ASP A 121 -13.05 -3.28 -10.49
C ASP A 121 -12.69 -1.83 -10.86
N ILE A 122 -11.57 -1.31 -10.34
CA ILE A 122 -11.09 0.05 -10.67
C ILE A 122 -10.68 0.14 -12.14
N LEU A 123 -9.83 -0.78 -12.62
CA LEU A 123 -9.29 -0.70 -13.98
C LEU A 123 -10.30 -0.94 -15.08
N HIS A 124 -11.30 -1.78 -14.82
CA HIS A 124 -12.40 -1.97 -15.75
C HIS A 124 -13.50 -0.92 -15.57
N ALA A 125 -13.32 0.10 -14.73
CA ALA A 125 -14.36 1.09 -14.40
C ALA A 125 -15.69 0.41 -14.00
N SER A 126 -15.61 -0.68 -13.23
CA SER A 126 -16.72 -1.54 -12.84
C SER A 126 -17.49 -2.20 -14.00
N MET A 127 -16.96 -2.18 -15.23
CA MET A 127 -17.55 -2.81 -16.42
C MET A 127 -17.13 -4.29 -16.58
N ARG A 128 -17.20 -5.07 -15.48
CA ARG A 128 -16.93 -6.51 -15.50
C ARG A 128 -18.14 -7.30 -14.99
N LYS A 129 -18.10 -8.64 -15.13
CA LYS A 129 -19.13 -9.51 -14.53
C LYS A 129 -19.03 -9.42 -13.00
N SER A 130 -20.15 -9.11 -12.35
CA SER A 130 -20.28 -8.99 -10.89
C SER A 130 -19.27 -8.02 -10.25
N PRO A 131 -19.27 -6.73 -10.64
CA PRO A 131 -18.35 -5.76 -10.08
C PRO A 131 -18.72 -5.49 -8.61
N THR A 132 -17.72 -5.09 -7.82
CA THR A 132 -18.02 -4.49 -6.52
C THR A 132 -18.84 -3.22 -6.73
N PRO A 133 -19.95 -3.01 -6.00
CA PRO A 133 -20.72 -1.77 -6.10
C PRO A 133 -19.83 -0.55 -5.82
N ALA A 134 -19.85 0.43 -6.72
CA ALA A 134 -18.98 1.61 -6.65
C ALA A 134 -19.10 2.37 -5.30
N GLU A 135 -20.32 2.49 -4.78
CA GLU A 135 -20.63 3.12 -3.49
C GLU A 135 -19.95 2.44 -2.29
N SER A 136 -19.57 1.17 -2.44
CA SER A 136 -18.90 0.38 -1.39
C SER A 136 -17.39 0.33 -1.55
N LEU A 137 -16.84 0.75 -2.70
CA LEU A 137 -15.44 0.52 -3.06
C LEU A 137 -14.48 1.25 -2.12
N GLN A 138 -14.73 2.53 -1.83
CA GLN A 138 -13.93 3.31 -0.87
C GLN A 138 -13.94 2.66 0.51
N ARG A 139 -15.12 2.28 1.01
CA ARG A 139 -15.26 1.63 2.32
C ARG A 139 -14.50 0.31 2.38
N ARG A 140 -14.54 -0.50 1.31
CA ARG A 140 -13.80 -1.76 1.22
C ARG A 140 -12.30 -1.52 1.21
N ILE A 141 -11.81 -0.55 0.43
CA ILE A 141 -10.38 -0.20 0.38
C ILE A 141 -9.89 0.24 1.77
N GLN A 142 -10.65 1.11 2.44
CA GLN A 142 -10.32 1.57 3.80
C GLN A 142 -10.34 0.42 4.82
N ALA A 143 -11.24 -0.55 4.67
CA ALA A 143 -11.30 -1.72 5.56
C ALA A 143 -10.19 -2.74 5.29
N LEU A 144 -9.65 -2.81 4.06
CA LEU A 144 -8.52 -3.69 3.73
C LEU A 144 -7.21 -3.19 4.30
N TRP A 145 -7.01 -1.87 4.30
CA TRP A 145 -5.70 -1.30 4.62
C TRP A 145 -5.13 -1.75 5.97
N PRO A 146 -5.86 -1.70 7.11
CA PRO A 146 -5.33 -2.18 8.38
C PRO A 146 -4.89 -3.64 8.37
N ARG A 147 -5.54 -4.49 7.56
CA ARG A 147 -5.20 -5.91 7.43
C ARG A 147 -3.94 -6.10 6.57
N VAL A 148 -3.82 -5.37 5.47
CA VAL A 148 -2.60 -5.36 4.64
C VAL A 148 -1.40 -4.93 5.47
N ARG A 149 -1.54 -3.81 6.19
CA ARG A 149 -0.52 -3.26 7.06
C ARG A 149 -0.06 -4.26 8.13
N ALA A 150 -1.01 -4.89 8.83
CA ALA A 150 -0.71 -5.92 9.83
C ALA A 150 -0.04 -7.16 9.21
N GLY A 151 -0.43 -7.55 7.99
CA GLY A 151 0.10 -8.73 7.30
C GLY A 151 1.57 -8.61 6.89
N VAL A 152 2.05 -7.40 6.62
CA VAL A 152 3.45 -7.11 6.24
C VAL A 152 4.30 -6.56 7.38
N ALA A 153 3.80 -6.62 8.63
CA ALA A 153 4.49 -6.17 9.84
C ALA A 153 5.02 -4.71 9.81
N VAL A 154 4.23 -3.77 9.25
CA VAL A 154 4.51 -2.32 9.17
C VAL A 154 3.47 -1.43 9.85
#